data_AF-A0A9D6U090-F1
#
_entry.id   AF-A0A9D6U090-F1
#
_cell.length_a   1.000
_cell.length_b   1.000
_cell.length_c   1.000
_cell.angle_alpha   90.00
_cell.angle_beta   90.00
_cell.angle_gamma   90.00
#
_symmetry.space_group_name_H-M   'P 1'
#
loop_
_entity.id
_entity.type
_entity.pdbx_description
1 polymer ?
#
loop_
_entity_poly.entity_id
_entity_poly.type
_entity_poly.pdbx_seq_one_letter_code
_entity_poly.pdbx_strand_id
1 'polypeptide(L)'
;HRPFDEAAAGLLVGLESQVPGIYRRNLPPLNTLFRFTDHEVAFFAIHIEADEVHGERGYEIVERYSTAAEMRTRAVDAVRQATEMRWQYMTGLHRAYVLKEDV
;
A
#
# COMPACT_ATOMS: atom_id res chain seq x y z
N HIS A 1 1.79 -8.15 20.17
CA HIS A 1 1.20 -6.78 20.12
C HIS A 1 2.32 -5.81 19.74
N ARG A 2 2.16 -5.06 18.63
CA ARG A 2 3.08 -3.98 18.23
C ARG A 2 2.62 -2.64 18.84
N PRO A 3 3.53 -1.72 19.20
CA PRO A 3 3.18 -0.36 19.59
C PRO A 3 2.36 0.37 18.53
N PHE A 4 1.54 1.33 18.95
CA PHE A 4 0.65 2.10 18.06
C PHE A 4 1.42 2.79 16.93
N ASP A 5 2.52 3.46 17.24
CA ASP A 5 3.34 4.20 16.27
C ASP A 5 3.95 3.27 15.22
N GLU A 6 4.40 2.08 15.65
CA GLU A 6 4.92 1.05 14.75
C GLU A 6 3.82 0.44 13.86
N ALA A 7 2.63 0.19 14.41
CA ALA A 7 1.49 -0.29 13.64
C ALA A 7 1.00 0.75 12.63
N ALA A 8 0.93 2.03 13.02
CA ALA A 8 0.58 3.14 12.14
C ALA A 8 1.59 3.29 11.00
N ALA A 9 2.89 3.15 11.30
CA ALA A 9 3.94 3.19 10.27
C ALA A 9 3.77 2.05 9.25
N GLY A 10 3.56 0.81 9.71
CA GLY A 10 3.36 -0.32 8.81
C GLY A 10 2.11 -0.18 7.92
N LEU A 11 1.00 0.26 8.48
CA LEU A 11 -0.29 0.33 7.77
C LEU A 11 -0.40 1.58 6.90
N LEU A 12 -0.37 2.77 7.52
CA LEU A 12 -0.70 4.03 6.84
C LEU A 12 0.43 4.44 5.88
N VAL A 13 1.68 4.32 6.32
CA VAL A 13 2.82 4.64 5.46
C VAL A 13 3.20 3.43 4.62
N GLY A 14 3.42 2.28 5.24
CA GLY A 14 3.91 1.09 4.56
C GLY A 14 2.93 0.45 3.58
N LEU A 15 1.61 0.68 3.69
CA LEU A 15 0.63 0.11 2.75
C LEU A 15 -0.21 1.17 2.03
N GLU A 16 -0.84 2.10 2.75
CA GLU A 16 -1.82 3.03 2.16
C GLU A 16 -1.15 4.08 1.26
N SER A 17 -0.01 4.64 1.66
CA SER A 17 0.69 5.67 0.86
C SER A 17 1.10 5.21 -0.55
N GLN A 18 1.20 3.90 -0.77
CA GLN A 18 1.54 3.32 -2.08
C GLN A 18 0.35 3.27 -3.06
N VAL A 19 -0.88 3.28 -2.54
CA VAL A 19 -2.10 2.97 -3.31
C VAL A 19 -2.30 3.96 -4.47
N PRO A 20 -2.21 5.29 -4.30
CA PRO A 20 -2.41 6.21 -5.41
C PRO A 20 -1.42 5.98 -6.55
N GLY A 21 -0.14 5.73 -6.23
CA GLY A 21 0.90 5.48 -7.23
C GLY A 21 0.67 4.19 -8.02
N ILE A 22 0.20 3.13 -7.36
CA ILE A 22 -0.12 1.84 -8.00
C ILE A 22 -1.39 1.98 -8.84
N TYR A 23 -2.47 2.54 -8.29
CA TYR A 23 -3.77 2.56 -8.94
C TYR A 23 -3.83 3.48 -10.15
N ARG A 24 -3.07 4.59 -10.15
CA ARG A 24 -2.88 5.43 -11.35
C ARG A 24 -2.31 4.68 -12.55
N ARG A 25 -1.53 3.63 -12.30
CA ARG A 25 -0.97 2.77 -13.37
C ARG A 25 -1.92 1.64 -13.75
N ASN A 26 -2.67 1.11 -12.79
CA ASN A 26 -3.56 -0.03 -13.02
C ASN A 26 -4.90 0.36 -13.64
N LEU A 27 -5.45 1.53 -13.31
CA LEU A 27 -6.77 1.95 -13.76
C LEU A 27 -6.87 2.11 -15.30
N PRO A 28 -5.91 2.77 -15.99
CA PRO A 28 -6.01 2.93 -17.45
C PRO A 28 -6.15 1.62 -18.25
N PRO A 29 -5.35 0.56 -18.02
CA PRO A 29 -5.52 -0.70 -18.74
C PRO A 29 -6.83 -1.43 -18.40
N LEU A 30 -7.38 -1.30 -17.18
CA LEU A 30 -8.68 -1.87 -16.84
C LEU A 30 -9.80 -1.31 -17.75
N ASN A 31 -9.77 -0.01 -18.04
CA ASN A 31 -10.72 0.62 -18.95
C ASN A 31 -10.39 0.33 -20.42
N THR A 32 -9.13 0.53 -20.82
CA THR A 32 -8.76 0.54 -22.25
C THR A 32 -8.53 -0.84 -22.85
N LEU A 33 -7.96 -1.78 -22.09
CA LEU A 33 -7.65 -3.14 -22.56
C LEU A 33 -8.72 -4.13 -22.14
N PHE A 34 -9.17 -4.06 -20.89
CA PHE A 34 -10.14 -5.01 -20.32
C PHE A 34 -11.59 -4.55 -20.43
N ARG A 35 -11.84 -3.29 -20.82
CA ARG A 35 -13.17 -2.71 -21.11
C ARG A 35 -14.13 -2.77 -19.92
N PHE A 36 -13.62 -2.66 -18.70
CA PHE A 36 -14.45 -2.43 -17.54
C PHE A 36 -15.17 -1.07 -17.63
N THR A 37 -16.37 -1.00 -17.07
CA THR A 37 -17.16 0.23 -16.97
C THR A 37 -16.68 1.11 -15.82
N ASP A 38 -17.03 2.40 -15.86
CA ASP A 38 -16.71 3.35 -14.79
C ASP A 38 -17.21 2.90 -13.41
N HIS A 39 -18.36 2.21 -13.36
CA HIS A 39 -18.90 1.67 -12.12
C HIS A 39 -18.05 0.51 -11.56
N GLU A 40 -17.58 -0.39 -12.41
CA GLU A 40 -16.76 -1.54 -12.01
C GLU A 40 -15.37 -1.12 -11.51
N VAL A 41 -14.85 0.00 -12.01
CA VAL A 41 -13.54 0.54 -11.59
C VAL A 41 -13.63 1.68 -10.57
N ALA A 42 -14.83 2.06 -10.12
CA ALA A 42 -15.05 3.18 -9.22
C ALA A 42 -14.22 3.07 -7.92
N PHE A 43 -14.00 1.84 -7.44
CA PHE A 43 -13.13 1.55 -6.30
C PHE A 43 -11.72 2.16 -6.48
N PHE A 44 -11.11 2.00 -7.64
CA PHE A 44 -9.75 2.50 -7.90
C PHE A 44 -9.72 4.03 -7.96
N ALA A 45 -10.71 4.65 -8.63
CA ALA A 45 -10.80 6.09 -8.74
C ALA A 45 -10.95 6.77 -7.37
N ILE A 46 -11.84 6.23 -6.52
CA ILE A 46 -12.05 6.73 -5.16
C ILE A 46 -10.77 6.61 -4.33
N HIS A 47 -10.07 5.48 -4.38
CA HIS A 47 -8.84 5.29 -3.59
C HIS A 47 -7.67 6.14 -4.10
N ILE A 48 -7.59 6.47 -5.39
CA ILE A 48 -6.57 7.40 -5.89
C ILE A 48 -6.71 8.77 -5.24
N GLU A 49 -7.93 9.26 -5.04
CA GLU A 49 -8.19 10.57 -4.42
C GLU A 49 -8.12 10.51 -2.89
N ALA A 50 -8.80 9.52 -2.28
CA ALA A 50 -8.87 9.41 -0.83
C ALA A 50 -7.51 9.10 -0.18
N ASP A 51 -6.72 8.22 -0.80
CA ASP A 51 -5.49 7.75 -0.18
C ASP A 51 -4.31 8.71 -0.31
N GLU A 52 -4.42 9.79 -1.10
CA GLU A 52 -3.46 10.90 -1.01
C GLU A 52 -3.50 11.56 0.37
N VAL A 53 -4.71 11.83 0.87
CA VAL A 53 -4.92 12.44 2.19
C VAL A 53 -4.58 11.44 3.29
N HIS A 54 -4.98 10.17 3.13
CA HIS A 54 -4.63 9.13 4.12
C HIS A 54 -3.12 8.92 4.23
N GLY A 55 -2.41 8.87 3.10
CA GLY A 55 -0.96 8.74 3.07
C GLY A 55 -0.27 9.89 3.80
N GLU A 56 -0.58 11.13 3.45
CA GLU A 56 -0.03 12.33 4.11
C GLU A 56 -0.31 12.31 5.62
N ARG A 57 -1.56 12.05 6.01
CA ARG A 57 -1.94 11.97 7.43
C ARG A 57 -1.22 10.84 8.17
N GLY A 58 -0.95 9.73 7.48
CA GLY A 58 -0.15 8.63 8.00
C GLY A 58 1.27 9.05 8.36
N TYR A 59 1.93 9.80 7.48
CA TYR A 59 3.25 10.38 7.78
C TYR A 59 3.21 11.31 8.99
N GLU A 60 2.24 12.23 9.06
CA GLU A 60 2.10 13.16 10.19
C GLU A 60 1.90 12.43 11.54
N ILE A 61 1.11 11.34 11.54
CA ILE A 61 0.91 10.51 12.73
C ILE A 61 2.24 9.89 13.15
N VAL A 62 2.95 9.23 12.23
CA VAL A 62 4.23 8.58 12.55
C VAL A 62 5.25 9.59 13.06
N GLU A 63 5.39 10.74 12.40
CA GLU A 63 6.31 11.80 12.82
C GLU A 63 5.98 12.36 14.20
N ARG A 64 4.69 12.50 14.53
CA ARG A 64 4.23 13.01 15.83
C ARG A 64 4.49 12.03 16.97
N TYR A 65 4.30 10.74 16.74
CA TYR A 65 4.31 9.74 17.82
C TYR A 65 5.62 8.96 17.93
N SER A 66 6.43 8.85 16.86
CA SER A 66 7.78 8.25 16.91
C SER A 66 8.82 9.29 17.34
N THR A 67 8.77 9.69 18.61
CA THR A 67 9.55 10.84 19.13
C THR A 67 11.03 10.52 19.37
N ALA A 68 11.35 9.31 19.84
CA ALA A 68 12.71 8.86 20.10
C ALA A 68 13.38 8.19 18.88
N ALA A 69 14.71 8.18 18.85
CA ALA A 69 15.49 7.60 17.75
C ALA A 69 15.16 6.10 17.54
N GLU A 70 15.05 5.30 18.61
CA GLU A 70 14.71 3.88 18.44
C GLU A 70 13.28 3.68 17.91
N MET A 71 12.35 4.58 18.23
CA MET A 71 10.97 4.51 17.70
C MET A 71 10.96 4.75 16.19
N ARG A 72 11.71 5.76 15.72
CA ARG A 72 11.82 6.05 14.28
C ARG A 72 12.46 4.88 13.53
N THR A 73 13.48 4.25 14.10
CA THR A 73 14.08 3.03 13.52
C THR A 73 13.06 1.91 13.39
N ARG A 74 12.25 1.64 14.43
CA ARG A 74 11.18 0.64 14.37
C ARG A 74 10.08 1.00 13.36
N ALA A 75 9.72 2.28 13.26
CA ALA A 75 8.74 2.75 12.28
C ALA A 75 9.21 2.50 10.84
N VAL A 76 10.47 2.84 10.52
CA VAL A 76 11.07 2.55 9.20
C VAL A 76 11.12 1.05 8.94
N ASP A 77 11.47 0.25 9.95
CA ASP A 77 11.50 -1.21 9.80
C ASP A 77 10.10 -1.79 9.58
N ALA A 78 9.08 -1.26 10.25
CA ALA A 78 7.68 -1.65 10.04
C ALA A 78 7.19 -1.30 8.63
N VAL A 79 7.56 -0.12 8.11
CA VAL A 79 7.29 0.27 6.71
C VAL A 79 7.95 -0.72 5.75
N ARG A 80 9.23 -1.04 5.94
CA ARG A 80 9.95 -2.02 5.13
C ARG A 80 9.25 -3.38 5.13
N GLN A 81 8.96 -3.93 6.31
CA GLN A 81 8.27 -5.22 6.44
C GLN A 81 6.91 -5.21 5.74
N ALA A 82 6.12 -4.13 5.88
CA ALA A 82 4.84 -3.99 5.19
C ALA A 82 4.97 -4.00 3.67
N THR A 83 5.97 -3.27 3.14
CA THR A 83 6.25 -3.25 1.70
C THR A 83 6.72 -4.61 1.18
N GLU A 84 7.52 -5.34 1.96
CA GLU A 84 7.96 -6.71 1.63
C GLU A 84 6.79 -7.70 1.61
N MET A 85 5.85 -7.60 2.56
CA MET A 85 4.65 -8.44 2.55
C MET A 85 3.78 -8.19 1.31
N ARG A 86 3.57 -6.92 0.92
CA ARG A 86 2.86 -6.59 -0.32
C ARG A 86 3.58 -7.18 -1.54
N TRP A 87 4.91 -7.08 -1.58
CA TRP A 87 5.72 -7.65 -2.65
C TRP A 87 5.60 -9.18 -2.72
N GLN A 88 5.67 -9.86 -1.57
CA GLN A 88 5.51 -11.31 -1.47
C GLN A 88 4.12 -11.75 -1.93
N TYR A 89 3.07 -11.03 -1.55
CA TYR A 89 1.71 -11.29 -2.01
C TYR A 89 1.61 -11.22 -3.54
N MET A 90 2.09 -10.13 -4.15
CA MET A 90 2.09 -9.98 -5.61
C MET A 90 2.98 -11.01 -6.32
N THR A 91 4.12 -11.35 -5.72
CA THR A 91 5.01 -12.40 -6.22
C THR A 91 4.32 -13.76 -6.23
N GLY A 92 3.56 -14.08 -5.17
CA GLY A 92 2.76 -15.30 -5.09
C GLY A 92 1.70 -15.36 -6.20
N LEU A 93 0.96 -14.27 -6.42
CA LEU A 93 0.00 -14.17 -7.52
C LEU A 93 0.67 -14.35 -8.89
N HIS A 94 1.83 -13.72 -9.10
CA HIS A 94 2.57 -13.84 -10.35
C HIS A 94 3.03 -15.28 -10.61
N ARG A 95 3.59 -15.95 -9.60
CA ARG A 95 4.01 -17.36 -9.70
C ARG A 95 2.85 -18.27 -10.04
N ALA A 96 1.72 -18.13 -9.33
CA ALA A 96 0.55 -18.98 -9.53
C ALA A 96 -0.14 -18.74 -10.89
N TYR A 97 -0.35 -17.48 -11.29
CA TYR A 97 -1.22 -17.16 -12.43
C TYR A 97 -0.49 -16.76 -13.72
N VAL A 98 0.77 -16.31 -13.63
CA VAL A 98 1.57 -15.92 -14.80
C VAL A 98 2.57 -17.02 -15.15
N LEU A 99 3.38 -17.45 -14.18
CA LEU A 99 4.39 -18.51 -14.40
C LEU A 99 3.80 -19.91 -14.34
N LYS A 100 2.66 -20.09 -13.64
CA LYS A 100 2.01 -21.39 -13.41
C LYS A 100 2.97 -22.40 -12.75
N GLU A 101 3.73 -21.92 -11.77
CA GLU A 101 4.52 -22.80 -10.90
C GLU A 101 3.57 -23.69 -10.08
N ASP A 102 3.95 -24.94 -9.84
CA ASP A 102 3.26 -25.81 -8.89
C ASP A 102 3.65 -25.34 -7.48
N VAL A 103 2.77 -24.57 -6.83
CA VAL A 103 3.02 -23.89 -5.55
C VAL A 103 2.44 -24.69 -4.38
#